data_AF-A0A0D6MAR2-F1
#
_entry.id   AF-A0A0D6MAR2-F1
#
_cell.length_a   1.000
_cell.length_b   1.000
_cell.length_c   1.000
_cell.angle_alpha   90.00
_cell.angle_beta   90.00
_cell.angle_gamma   90.00
#
_symmetry.space_group_name_H-M   'P 1'
#
loop_
_entity.id
_entity.type
_entity.pdbx_description
1 polymer ?
#
loop_
_entity_poly.entity_id
_entity_poly.type
_entity_poly.pdbx_seq_one_letter_code
_entity_poly.pdbx_strand_id
1 'polypeptide(L)'
;MPGLHKVLQGIVKFRQTARKEMVKQFEQIRNNPHPTAVFFSCMDSRMLPARFTSSQVGDMFVVRNSGNMIPHANNYGPAGYEVSVTTEPAALELAVKRGHINHVIVCGHSDCKAINTLYNIHKCPHTFDPQSPMDHWLRRHGFASLKKLEERLADKTAKPMKFVSDNPSFSFEAIIDPEDKWGVEDKLSQINTLQQLENCASHGFLTEFLEKKTVDLHAMWFDIFAGEMYLFSKPRRKFILVDEGTVDKLEEEIVDVISEETQGKKLYKVTLDGRMLKTQGGNVLQIESEPLALAIAEEWASQEQQLHMGHMRLTGLAFTAQDNPLHLTRESITAKILEYLHGDTVLFWNSESEKLSRYQEQYWKPVIDTANEGLGTSLKPCTNLFETDVVSPSDARIVEKWLMSHNFWALTGMQYAVESVKSVLLPYSVVTFKLQAEDAVHRAMLEQKSQAETWGSVEWAHGVEEEELTTRLAAAALFVYFNSNAVTKKTL
;
A
#
# COMPACT_ATOMS: atom_id res chain seq x y z
N MET A 1 22.47 39.29 26.21
CA MET A 1 21.96 38.77 24.92
C MET A 1 20.60 38.08 25.11
N PRO A 2 19.48 38.81 24.96
CA PRO A 2 18.14 38.29 25.26
C PRO A 2 17.72 37.10 24.39
N GLY A 3 18.14 37.08 23.12
CA GLY A 3 17.79 36.03 22.15
C GLY A 3 18.36 34.66 22.53
N LEU A 4 19.67 34.58 22.79
CA LEU A 4 20.33 33.33 23.17
C LEU A 4 19.81 32.82 24.52
N HIS A 5 19.51 33.71 25.46
CA HIS A 5 18.93 33.33 26.75
C HIS A 5 17.61 32.57 26.60
N LYS A 6 16.70 33.06 25.74
CA LYS A 6 15.42 32.38 25.44
C LYS A 6 15.64 31.00 24.80
N VAL A 7 16.60 30.87 23.89
CA VAL A 7 16.96 29.59 23.26
C VAL A 7 17.48 28.59 24.31
N LEU A 8 18.41 29.01 25.15
CA LEU A 8 18.99 28.16 26.20
C LEU A 8 17.95 27.73 27.23
N GLN A 9 17.08 28.64 27.67
CA GLN A 9 15.95 28.30 28.54
C GLN A 9 14.97 27.34 27.86
N GLY A 10 14.71 27.51 26.56
CA GLY A 10 13.92 26.58 25.76
C GLY A 10 14.50 25.18 25.74
N ILE A 11 15.83 25.06 25.60
CA ILE A 11 16.55 23.76 25.66
C ILE A 11 16.39 23.12 27.05
N VAL A 12 16.53 23.90 28.12
CA VAL A 12 16.33 23.40 29.49
C VAL A 12 14.89 22.90 29.68
N LYS A 13 13.89 23.67 29.23
CA LYS A 13 12.48 23.27 29.27
C LYS A 13 12.24 21.98 28.49
N PHE A 14 12.72 21.90 27.26
CA PHE A 14 12.63 20.70 26.43
C PHE A 14 13.23 19.46 27.10
N ARG A 15 14.40 19.60 27.75
CA ARG A 15 15.04 18.52 28.52
C ARG A 15 14.15 18.00 29.65
N GLN A 16 13.39 18.89 30.28
CA GLN A 16 12.50 18.57 31.40
C GLN A 16 11.15 18.01 30.96
N THR A 17 10.61 18.43 29.81
CA THR A 17 9.22 18.12 29.41
C THR A 17 9.10 17.09 28.28
N ALA A 18 9.86 17.26 27.19
CA ALA A 18 9.60 16.55 25.92
C ALA A 18 10.72 15.56 25.53
N ARG A 19 11.93 15.72 26.09
CA ARG A 19 13.10 14.92 25.71
C ARG A 19 12.86 13.41 25.82
N LYS A 20 12.23 12.95 26.90
CA LYS A 20 12.06 11.51 27.15
C LYS A 20 11.25 10.83 26.04
N GLU A 21 10.21 11.48 25.56
CA GLU A 21 9.32 10.95 24.53
C GLU A 21 9.97 11.01 23.15
N MET A 22 10.59 12.14 22.80
CA MET A 22 11.30 12.28 21.54
C MET A 22 12.53 11.34 21.43
N VAL A 23 13.20 11.00 22.54
CA VAL A 23 14.26 9.96 22.53
C VAL A 23 13.69 8.58 22.18
N LYS A 24 12.51 8.22 22.68
CA LYS A 24 11.86 6.96 22.29
C LYS A 24 11.53 6.92 20.80
N GLN A 25 11.08 8.04 20.24
CA GLN A 25 10.83 8.16 18.80
C GLN A 25 12.13 7.94 18.00
N PHE A 26 13.25 8.55 18.43
CA PHE A 26 14.55 8.29 17.80
C PHE A 26 14.96 6.82 17.86
N GLU A 27 14.75 6.14 18.98
CA GLU A 27 15.06 4.71 19.13
C GLU A 27 14.23 3.84 18.17
N GLN A 28 12.95 4.17 17.98
CA GLN A 28 12.04 3.46 17.07
C GLN A 28 12.48 3.58 15.60
N ILE A 29 12.92 4.77 15.17
CA ILE A 29 13.28 5.02 13.76
C ILE A 29 14.79 4.86 13.49
N ARG A 30 15.60 4.56 14.51
CA ARG A 30 17.08 4.62 14.46
C ARG A 30 17.68 3.89 13.26
N ASN A 31 17.20 2.68 13.00
CA ASN A 31 17.75 1.80 11.97
C ASN A 31 16.91 1.80 10.69
N ASN A 32 15.71 2.39 10.70
CA ASN A 32 14.77 2.30 9.58
C ASN A 32 13.76 3.47 9.56
N PRO A 33 14.22 4.71 9.30
CA PRO A 33 13.32 5.85 9.17
C PRO A 33 12.53 5.76 7.86
N HIS A 34 11.21 5.95 7.92
CA HIS A 34 10.29 5.95 6.76
C HIS A 34 9.59 7.30 6.60
N PRO A 35 10.31 8.38 6.24
CA PRO A 35 9.66 9.63 5.93
C PRO A 35 8.75 9.47 4.72
N THR A 36 7.56 10.06 4.79
CA THR A 36 6.55 9.95 3.72
C THR A 36 6.54 11.18 2.82
N ALA A 37 7.13 12.29 3.25
CA ALA A 37 7.14 13.55 2.52
C ALA A 37 8.47 14.33 2.63
N VAL A 38 8.71 15.21 1.65
CA VAL A 38 9.64 16.34 1.75
C VAL A 38 8.85 17.64 1.64
N PHE A 39 9.07 18.54 2.60
CA PHE A 39 8.30 19.76 2.79
C PHE A 39 9.20 20.99 2.61
N PHE A 40 9.04 21.68 1.49
CA PHE A 40 9.69 22.95 1.19
C PHE A 40 8.84 24.10 1.73
N SER A 41 9.42 24.94 2.59
CA SER A 41 8.70 26.06 3.21
C SER A 41 9.57 27.31 3.32
N CYS A 42 8.94 28.46 3.58
CA CYS A 42 9.67 29.68 3.82
C CYS A 42 10.44 29.61 5.15
N MET A 43 11.61 30.24 5.22
CA MET A 43 12.39 30.42 6.44
C MET A 43 11.79 31.46 7.41
N ASP A 44 10.65 32.07 7.07
CA ASP A 44 9.94 33.02 7.93
C ASP A 44 9.72 32.43 9.33
N SER A 45 10.05 33.21 10.36
CA SER A 45 9.94 32.78 11.77
C SER A 45 8.53 32.38 12.21
N ARG A 46 7.50 32.81 11.47
CA ARG A 46 6.09 32.48 11.71
C ARG A 46 5.71 31.12 11.12
N MET A 47 6.47 30.64 10.13
CA MET A 47 6.27 29.33 9.51
C MET A 47 6.97 28.25 10.35
N LEU A 48 6.16 27.34 10.90
CA LEU A 48 6.65 26.19 11.67
C LEU A 48 5.93 24.93 11.15
N PRO A 49 6.36 24.36 9.99
CA PRO A 49 5.68 23.24 9.35
C PRO A 49 5.27 22.12 10.30
N ALA A 50 6.23 21.56 11.03
CA ALA A 50 5.99 20.47 11.98
C ALA A 50 4.96 20.78 13.07
N ARG A 51 4.68 22.06 13.39
CA ARG A 51 3.67 22.42 14.39
C ARG A 51 2.25 22.37 13.83
N PHE A 52 2.01 22.97 12.68
CA PHE A 52 0.65 23.02 12.12
C PHE A 52 0.28 21.73 11.39
N THR A 53 1.24 20.88 11.01
CA THR A 53 1.01 19.52 10.51
C THR A 53 1.04 18.45 11.61
N SER A 54 1.28 18.82 12.87
CA SER A 54 1.45 17.89 14.00
C SER A 54 2.47 16.76 13.77
N SER A 55 3.51 17.02 12.98
CA SER A 55 4.49 16.01 12.57
C SER A 55 5.43 15.59 13.70
N GLN A 56 5.74 14.30 13.73
CA GLN A 56 6.67 13.66 14.65
C GLN A 56 8.05 13.49 14.02
N VAL A 57 8.99 13.02 14.85
CA VAL A 57 10.34 12.70 14.37
C VAL A 57 10.28 11.56 13.36
N GLY A 58 10.79 11.81 12.16
CA GLY A 58 10.87 10.81 11.10
C GLY A 58 9.78 10.92 10.03
N ASP A 59 8.75 11.75 10.23
CA ASP A 59 7.60 11.85 9.30
C ASP A 59 7.99 12.45 7.94
N MET A 60 8.87 13.46 7.93
CA MET A 60 9.22 14.19 6.71
C MET A 60 10.57 14.89 6.79
N PHE A 61 11.18 15.15 5.63
CA PHE A 61 12.26 16.14 5.52
C PHE A 61 11.66 17.53 5.40
N VAL A 62 12.29 18.52 6.05
CA VAL A 62 11.86 19.93 5.94
C VAL A 62 13.00 20.77 5.40
N VAL A 63 12.77 21.40 4.24
CA VAL A 63 13.72 22.31 3.59
C VAL A 63 13.19 23.73 3.71
N ARG A 64 14.02 24.67 4.17
CA ARG A 64 13.59 26.05 4.42
C ARG A 64 14.54 27.06 3.79
N ASN A 65 13.99 27.94 2.97
CA ASN A 65 14.72 29.05 2.36
C ASN A 65 13.83 30.30 2.22
N SER A 66 14.38 31.38 1.68
CA SER A 66 13.62 32.62 1.46
C SER A 66 12.63 32.45 0.31
N GLY A 67 11.33 32.48 0.62
CA GLY A 67 10.26 32.40 -0.38
C GLY A 67 9.95 31.00 -0.90
N ASN A 68 10.39 29.94 -0.19
CA ASN A 68 10.10 28.53 -0.51
C ASN A 68 10.45 28.16 -1.97
N MET A 69 11.50 28.77 -2.52
CA MET A 69 11.87 28.67 -3.93
C MET A 69 12.72 27.43 -4.20
N ILE A 70 12.47 26.78 -5.33
CA ILE A 70 13.22 25.60 -5.79
C ILE A 70 13.76 25.97 -7.16
N PRO A 71 15.09 26.17 -7.31
CA PRO A 71 15.68 26.56 -8.58
C PRO A 71 15.44 25.52 -9.68
N HIS A 72 15.04 26.01 -10.86
CA HIS A 72 14.84 25.20 -12.06
C HIS A 72 16.09 24.36 -12.42
N ALA A 73 15.89 23.19 -13.04
CA ALA A 73 16.95 22.22 -13.37
C ALA A 73 18.09 22.81 -14.21
N ASN A 74 17.79 23.75 -15.09
CA ASN A 74 18.78 24.48 -15.92
C ASN A 74 19.83 25.29 -15.11
N ASN A 75 19.71 25.39 -13.78
CA ASN A 75 20.72 26.01 -12.93
C ASN A 75 21.90 25.08 -12.58
N TYR A 76 21.82 23.78 -12.89
CA TYR A 76 22.94 22.84 -12.81
C TYR A 76 23.03 21.96 -14.06
N GLY A 77 24.23 21.49 -14.40
CA GLY A 77 24.52 20.87 -15.70
C GLY A 77 25.61 19.79 -15.63
N PRO A 78 26.04 19.23 -16.77
CA PRO A 78 27.06 18.18 -16.81
C PRO A 78 28.39 18.64 -16.20
N ALA A 79 29.17 17.67 -15.71
CA ALA A 79 30.45 17.91 -15.04
C ALA A 79 31.35 18.87 -15.85
N GLY A 80 31.78 19.96 -15.22
CA GLY A 80 32.56 21.04 -15.86
C GLY A 80 31.75 22.26 -16.31
N TYR A 81 30.41 22.24 -16.20
CA TYR A 81 29.49 23.35 -16.49
C TYR A 81 28.57 23.69 -15.30
N GLU A 82 28.99 23.42 -14.06
CA GLU A 82 28.20 23.75 -12.87
C GLU A 82 28.03 25.27 -12.74
N VAL A 83 26.85 25.78 -13.09
CA VAL A 83 26.56 27.23 -13.03
C VAL A 83 26.30 27.67 -11.59
N SER A 84 25.57 26.86 -10.80
CA SER A 84 25.40 26.99 -9.34
C SER A 84 24.48 25.89 -8.81
N VAL A 85 25.02 24.83 -8.20
CA VAL A 85 24.18 23.82 -7.50
C VAL A 85 23.74 24.40 -6.16
N THR A 86 22.42 24.52 -5.94
CA THR A 86 21.85 24.95 -4.65
C THR A 86 21.41 23.75 -3.81
N THR A 87 21.06 24.00 -2.55
CA THR A 87 20.68 22.93 -1.62
C THR A 87 19.32 22.30 -1.91
N GLU A 88 18.42 22.99 -2.60
CA GLU A 88 17.05 22.53 -2.82
C GLU A 88 16.95 21.36 -3.81
N PRO A 89 17.57 21.40 -5.00
CA PRO A 89 17.59 20.24 -5.89
C PRO A 89 18.30 19.02 -5.26
N ALA A 90 19.34 19.26 -4.46
CA ALA A 90 20.03 18.20 -3.72
C ALA A 90 19.13 17.55 -2.66
N ALA A 91 18.35 18.36 -1.93
CA ALA A 91 17.37 17.86 -0.97
C ALA A 91 16.23 17.09 -1.66
N LEU A 92 15.79 17.56 -2.84
CA LEU A 92 14.80 16.89 -3.66
C LEU A 92 15.29 15.52 -4.17
N GLU A 93 16.54 15.43 -4.66
CA GLU A 93 17.13 14.15 -5.06
C GLU A 93 17.32 13.20 -3.86
N LEU A 94 17.80 13.72 -2.73
CA LEU A 94 17.98 12.94 -1.50
C LEU A 94 16.65 12.36 -1.02
N ALA A 95 15.59 13.17 -0.98
CA ALA A 95 14.29 12.74 -0.50
C ALA A 95 13.65 11.72 -1.44
N VAL A 96 13.53 12.06 -2.73
CA VAL A 96 12.74 11.27 -3.67
C VAL A 96 13.52 10.08 -4.21
N LYS A 97 14.67 10.33 -4.86
CA LYS A 97 15.40 9.28 -5.56
C LYS A 97 16.16 8.35 -4.62
N ARG A 98 16.76 8.90 -3.56
CA ARG A 98 17.56 8.11 -2.59
C ARG A 98 16.74 7.66 -1.38
N GLY A 99 15.81 8.49 -0.95
CA GLY A 99 14.97 8.26 0.24
C GLY A 99 13.62 7.60 -0.07
N HIS A 100 13.29 7.39 -1.34
CA HIS A 100 12.04 6.76 -1.78
C HIS A 100 10.77 7.44 -1.24
N ILE A 101 10.81 8.76 -1.04
CA ILE A 101 9.64 9.54 -0.63
C ILE A 101 8.69 9.76 -1.80
N ASN A 102 7.40 9.58 -1.54
CA ASN A 102 6.32 9.68 -2.53
C ASN A 102 5.67 11.07 -2.58
N HIS A 103 5.90 11.96 -1.61
CA HIS A 103 5.24 13.26 -1.56
C HIS A 103 6.23 14.42 -1.48
N VAL A 104 6.15 15.33 -2.44
CA VAL A 104 6.88 16.60 -2.43
C VAL A 104 5.88 17.73 -2.22
N ILE A 105 6.04 18.47 -1.13
CA ILE A 105 5.14 19.56 -0.75
C ILE A 105 5.91 20.87 -0.85
N VAL A 106 5.38 21.83 -1.62
CA VAL A 106 5.82 23.23 -1.57
C VAL A 106 4.78 24.06 -0.85
N CYS A 107 5.19 24.72 0.22
CA CYS A 107 4.31 25.52 1.06
C CYS A 107 4.71 27.00 1.04
N GLY A 108 3.88 27.82 0.39
CA GLY A 108 3.91 29.28 0.50
C GLY A 108 3.03 29.78 1.64
N HIS A 109 3.00 31.11 1.84
CA HIS A 109 2.18 31.72 2.88
C HIS A 109 1.83 33.18 2.59
N SER A 110 0.80 33.70 3.27
CA SER A 110 0.45 35.12 3.24
C SER A 110 1.50 36.00 3.94
N ASP A 111 1.63 37.26 3.49
CA ASP A 111 2.61 38.23 3.98
C ASP A 111 4.06 37.68 4.00
N CYS A 112 4.44 37.03 2.90
CA CYS A 112 5.79 36.50 2.74
C CYS A 112 6.79 37.61 2.43
N LYS A 113 7.65 37.93 3.39
CA LYS A 113 8.66 39.00 3.27
C LYS A 113 9.55 38.87 2.03
N ALA A 114 9.90 37.64 1.67
CA ALA A 114 10.68 37.33 0.48
C ALA A 114 9.93 37.75 -0.80
N ILE A 115 8.66 37.38 -0.89
CA ILE A 115 7.80 37.69 -2.03
C ILE A 115 7.43 39.17 -2.09
N ASN A 116 7.18 39.80 -0.94
CA ASN A 116 6.97 41.26 -0.86
C ASN A 116 8.21 42.01 -1.35
N THR A 117 9.41 41.54 -0.99
CA THR A 117 10.68 42.11 -1.45
C THR A 117 10.84 41.94 -2.97
N LEU A 118 10.55 40.76 -3.51
CA LEU A 118 10.55 40.49 -4.94
C LEU A 118 9.62 41.44 -5.71
N TYR A 119 8.40 41.64 -5.19
CA TYR A 119 7.43 42.55 -5.80
C TYR A 119 7.87 44.01 -5.74
N ASN A 120 8.47 44.44 -4.63
CA ASN A 120 9.02 45.79 -4.49
C ASN A 120 10.18 46.06 -5.44
N ILE A 121 11.11 45.11 -5.59
CA ILE A 121 12.20 45.18 -6.58
C ILE A 121 11.64 45.30 -7.99
N HIS A 122 10.57 44.57 -8.30
CA HIS A 122 9.91 44.65 -9.60
C HIS A 122 9.24 46.01 -9.85
N LYS A 123 8.49 46.55 -8.87
CA LYS A 123 7.86 47.87 -8.96
C LYS A 123 8.85 49.03 -9.00
N CYS A 124 9.96 48.90 -8.29
CA CYS A 124 10.97 49.92 -8.16
C CYS A 124 12.34 49.30 -8.44
N PRO A 125 12.74 49.12 -9.71
CA PRO A 125 14.00 48.44 -10.07
C PRO A 125 15.26 49.06 -9.45
N HIS A 126 15.22 50.35 -9.09
CA HIS A 126 16.31 51.04 -8.39
C HIS A 126 16.54 50.57 -6.94
N THR A 127 15.59 49.83 -6.37
CA THR A 127 15.72 49.22 -5.03
C THR A 127 16.53 47.93 -5.03
N PHE A 128 16.84 47.37 -6.21
CA PHE A 128 17.72 46.23 -6.35
C PHE A 128 19.14 46.59 -5.90
N ASP A 129 19.65 45.88 -4.90
CA ASP A 129 21.04 45.98 -4.44
C ASP A 129 21.91 44.91 -5.13
N PRO A 130 22.87 45.30 -6.00
CA PRO A 130 23.78 44.37 -6.66
C PRO A 130 24.68 43.57 -5.70
N GLN A 131 24.85 44.02 -4.46
CA GLN A 131 25.62 43.32 -3.43
C GLN A 131 24.76 42.40 -2.54
N SER A 132 23.43 42.47 -2.66
CA SER A 132 22.49 41.68 -1.86
C SER A 132 22.32 40.27 -2.43
N PRO A 133 22.75 39.20 -1.73
CA PRO A 133 22.49 37.84 -2.17
C PRO A 133 20.98 37.51 -2.18
N MET A 134 20.19 38.18 -1.32
CA MET A 134 18.74 38.03 -1.29
C MET A 134 18.11 38.57 -2.57
N ASP A 135 18.53 39.74 -3.05
CA ASP A 135 17.96 40.36 -4.24
C ASP A 135 18.27 39.53 -5.48
N HIS A 136 19.50 39.01 -5.58
CA HIS A 136 19.89 38.08 -6.64
C HIS A 136 19.09 36.77 -6.57
N TRP A 137 18.94 36.19 -5.38
CA TRP A 137 18.14 34.97 -5.16
C TRP A 137 16.70 35.15 -5.66
N LEU A 138 16.02 36.18 -5.15
CA LEU A 138 14.62 36.46 -5.46
C LEU A 138 14.42 36.80 -6.93
N ARG A 139 15.25 37.70 -7.47
CA ARG A 139 15.14 38.12 -8.87
C ARG A 139 15.39 36.95 -9.81
N ARG A 140 16.38 36.10 -9.53
CA ARG A 140 16.71 34.95 -10.39
C ARG A 140 15.63 33.88 -10.35
N HIS A 141 15.14 33.52 -9.17
CA HIS A 141 14.25 32.37 -8.99
C HIS A 141 12.76 32.73 -8.97
N GLY A 142 12.40 33.99 -8.75
CA GLY A 142 11.03 34.50 -8.75
C GLY A 142 10.59 35.21 -10.04
N PHE A 143 11.48 35.38 -11.03
CA PHE A 143 11.16 36.11 -12.28
C PHE A 143 9.97 35.51 -13.03
N ALA A 144 9.90 34.18 -13.16
CA ALA A 144 8.78 33.52 -13.83
C ALA A 144 7.44 33.77 -13.11
N SER A 145 7.46 33.79 -11.77
CA SER A 145 6.28 34.10 -10.95
C SER A 145 5.81 35.54 -11.13
N LEU A 146 6.71 36.50 -11.28
CA LEU A 146 6.36 37.89 -11.58
C LEU A 146 5.68 38.04 -12.94
N LYS A 147 6.20 37.35 -13.96
CA LYS A 147 5.62 37.39 -15.31
C LYS A 147 4.19 36.85 -15.32
N LYS A 148 3.96 35.75 -14.61
CA LYS A 148 2.62 35.20 -14.37
C LYS A 148 1.73 36.17 -13.57
N LEU A 149 2.27 36.86 -12.56
CA LEU A 149 1.51 37.88 -11.84
C LEU A 149 1.05 39.01 -12.78
N GLU A 150 1.91 39.51 -13.68
CA GLU A 150 1.52 40.54 -14.66
C GLU A 150 0.35 40.07 -15.53
N GLU A 151 0.41 38.82 -16.03
CA GLU A 151 -0.69 38.20 -16.79
C GLU A 151 -1.98 38.12 -15.96
N ARG A 152 -1.88 37.71 -14.69
CA ARG A 152 -3.02 37.62 -13.78
C ARG A 152 -3.65 38.98 -13.49
N LEU A 153 -2.84 40.02 -13.30
CA LEU A 153 -3.31 41.38 -13.02
C LEU A 153 -3.91 42.05 -14.25
N ALA A 154 -3.43 41.70 -15.45
CA ALA A 154 -4.02 42.15 -16.70
C ALA A 154 -5.42 41.53 -16.95
N ASP A 155 -5.66 40.32 -16.45
CA ASP A 155 -6.94 39.62 -16.58
C ASP A 155 -7.90 39.87 -15.40
N LYS A 156 -8.91 40.71 -15.62
CA LYS A 156 -9.99 40.96 -14.64
C LYS A 156 -10.98 39.80 -14.46
N THR A 157 -10.96 38.80 -15.35
CA THR A 157 -11.90 37.67 -15.33
C THR A 157 -11.35 36.43 -14.62
N ALA A 158 -10.10 36.49 -14.13
CA ALA A 158 -9.43 35.40 -13.42
C ALA A 158 -9.46 34.05 -14.16
N LYS A 159 -9.11 34.06 -15.46
CA LYS A 159 -9.05 32.84 -16.26
C LYS A 159 -7.97 31.89 -15.73
N PRO A 160 -8.12 30.57 -15.99
CA PRO A 160 -7.08 29.60 -15.67
C PRO A 160 -5.76 29.95 -16.36
N MET A 161 -4.70 30.02 -15.57
CA MET A 161 -3.33 30.24 -16.02
C MET A 161 -2.59 28.91 -16.16
N LYS A 162 -1.70 28.80 -17.13
CA LYS A 162 -0.96 27.56 -17.41
C LYS A 162 0.38 27.51 -16.66
N PHE A 163 0.68 26.33 -16.12
CA PHE A 163 1.96 25.96 -15.54
C PHE A 163 2.47 24.77 -16.34
N VAL A 164 3.48 25.02 -17.18
CA VAL A 164 3.96 24.07 -18.19
C VAL A 164 5.39 23.73 -17.83
N SER A 165 5.62 22.49 -17.41
CA SER A 165 6.96 21.99 -17.13
C SER A 165 7.65 21.51 -18.41
N ASP A 166 8.98 21.45 -18.39
CA ASP A 166 9.78 20.74 -19.39
C ASP A 166 9.48 19.23 -19.40
N ASN A 167 8.90 18.69 -18.33
CA ASN A 167 8.38 17.33 -18.28
C ASN A 167 6.98 17.25 -18.95
N PRO A 168 6.82 16.53 -20.08
CA PRO A 168 5.56 16.46 -20.81
C PRO A 168 4.39 15.91 -19.99
N SER A 169 4.70 15.09 -18.98
CA SER A 169 3.72 14.39 -18.14
C SER A 169 3.28 15.23 -16.94
N PHE A 170 3.84 16.43 -16.74
CA PHE A 170 3.50 17.31 -15.63
C PHE A 170 3.20 18.74 -16.11
N SER A 171 1.92 19.04 -16.29
CA SER A 171 1.43 20.39 -16.57
C SER A 171 0.05 20.56 -15.96
N PHE A 172 -0.28 21.76 -15.50
CA PHE A 172 -1.56 22.04 -14.87
C PHE A 172 -2.01 23.48 -15.10
N GLU A 173 -3.29 23.73 -14.80
CA GLU A 173 -3.88 25.07 -14.84
C GLU A 173 -4.31 25.50 -13.45
N ALA A 174 -4.18 26.79 -13.15
CA ALA A 174 -4.59 27.35 -11.87
C ALA A 174 -5.36 28.67 -12.04
N ILE A 175 -6.44 28.81 -11.29
CA ILE A 175 -7.21 30.03 -11.11
C ILE A 175 -6.74 30.65 -9.78
N ILE A 176 -6.13 31.83 -9.86
CA ILE A 176 -5.57 32.54 -8.70
C ILE A 176 -6.57 33.57 -8.22
N ASP A 177 -7.00 33.43 -6.96
CA ASP A 177 -7.87 34.38 -6.26
C ASP A 177 -9.03 34.94 -7.13
N PRO A 178 -10.01 34.10 -7.53
CA PRO A 178 -11.10 34.54 -8.40
C PRO A 178 -12.02 35.56 -7.73
N GLU A 179 -12.06 35.58 -6.40
CA GLU A 179 -12.89 36.49 -5.59
C GLU A 179 -12.17 37.80 -5.25
N ASP A 180 -10.93 37.98 -5.70
CA ASP A 180 -10.08 39.15 -5.44
C ASP A 180 -9.92 39.45 -3.93
N LYS A 181 -9.89 38.39 -3.10
CA LYS A 181 -9.80 38.48 -1.65
C LYS A 181 -8.43 38.95 -1.16
N TRP A 182 -7.38 38.63 -1.90
CA TRP A 182 -5.99 38.73 -1.45
C TRP A 182 -5.24 39.93 -2.05
N GLY A 183 -4.27 40.44 -1.29
CA GLY A 183 -3.33 41.46 -1.77
C GLY A 183 -2.51 40.99 -2.97
N VAL A 184 -1.90 41.93 -3.70
CA VAL A 184 -1.13 41.59 -4.91
C VAL A 184 0.08 40.71 -4.57
N GLU A 185 0.70 40.97 -3.43
CA GLU A 185 1.82 40.21 -2.88
C GLU A 185 1.42 38.77 -2.51
N ASP A 186 0.22 38.58 -1.97
CA ASP A 186 -0.31 37.26 -1.60
C ASP A 186 -0.71 36.45 -2.84
N LYS A 187 -1.28 37.10 -3.86
CA LYS A 187 -1.47 36.51 -5.20
C LYS A 187 -0.14 36.06 -5.79
N LEU A 188 0.90 36.89 -5.69
CA LEU A 188 2.25 36.52 -6.11
C LEU A 188 2.79 35.34 -5.29
N SER A 189 2.51 35.27 -3.99
CA SER A 189 2.90 34.15 -3.13
C SER A 189 2.25 32.83 -3.56
N GLN A 190 0.95 32.85 -3.89
CA GLN A 190 0.24 31.70 -4.45
C GLN A 190 0.82 31.27 -5.80
N ILE A 191 1.03 32.22 -6.72
CA ILE A 191 1.66 31.97 -8.03
C ILE A 191 3.06 31.40 -7.86
N ASN A 192 3.86 31.97 -6.97
CA ASN A 192 5.22 31.52 -6.68
C ASN A 192 5.21 30.06 -6.20
N THR A 193 4.31 29.70 -5.29
CA THR A 193 4.17 28.33 -4.79
C THR A 193 3.93 27.35 -5.93
N LEU A 194 2.99 27.65 -6.82
CA LEU A 194 2.69 26.82 -7.99
C LEU A 194 3.83 26.80 -9.02
N GLN A 195 4.53 27.92 -9.20
CA GLN A 195 5.72 27.98 -10.06
C GLN A 195 6.83 27.04 -9.55
N GLN A 196 6.95 26.84 -8.24
CA GLN A 196 7.96 25.93 -7.72
C GLN A 196 7.60 24.45 -7.96
N LEU A 197 6.31 24.10 -8.10
CA LEU A 197 5.91 22.76 -8.53
C LEU A 197 6.38 22.51 -9.98
N GLU A 198 6.21 23.50 -10.85
CA GLU A 198 6.73 23.46 -12.22
C GLU A 198 8.26 23.29 -12.21
N ASN A 199 8.97 24.05 -11.37
CA ASN A 199 10.43 23.93 -11.23
C ASN A 199 10.84 22.55 -10.69
N CYS A 200 10.13 21.98 -9.70
CA CYS A 200 10.36 20.62 -9.23
C CYS A 200 10.29 19.63 -10.39
N ALA A 201 9.22 19.69 -11.18
CA ALA A 201 9.01 18.77 -12.29
C ALA A 201 10.04 18.91 -13.42
N SER A 202 10.77 20.03 -13.50
CA SER A 202 11.83 20.22 -14.50
C SER A 202 13.06 19.35 -14.27
N HIS A 203 13.25 18.81 -13.04
CA HIS A 203 14.40 17.98 -12.73
C HIS A 203 14.25 16.58 -13.35
N GLY A 204 15.08 16.28 -14.34
CA GLY A 204 14.97 15.02 -15.11
C GLY A 204 15.05 13.72 -14.29
N PHE A 205 15.64 13.75 -13.08
CA PHE A 205 15.62 12.58 -12.19
C PHE A 205 14.23 12.30 -11.59
N LEU A 206 13.28 13.24 -11.67
CA LEU A 206 11.88 13.05 -11.28
C LEU A 206 11.00 12.55 -12.41
N THR A 207 11.47 12.59 -13.66
CA THR A 207 10.63 12.28 -14.84
C THR A 207 9.96 10.93 -14.73
N GLU A 208 10.74 9.87 -14.48
CA GLU A 208 10.23 8.51 -14.34
C GLU A 208 9.23 8.40 -13.18
N PHE A 209 9.49 9.07 -12.05
CA PHE A 209 8.63 8.98 -10.88
C PHE A 209 7.28 9.67 -11.09
N LEU A 210 7.27 10.80 -11.80
CA LEU A 210 6.06 11.55 -12.14
C LEU A 210 5.25 10.83 -13.24
N GLU A 211 5.91 10.28 -14.25
CA GLU A 211 5.28 9.50 -15.32
C GLU A 211 4.59 8.25 -14.77
N LYS A 212 5.29 7.51 -13.90
CA LYS A 212 4.76 6.33 -13.23
C LYS A 212 3.82 6.65 -12.08
N LYS A 213 3.58 7.94 -11.78
CA LYS A 213 2.76 8.37 -10.64
C LYS A 213 3.15 7.65 -9.35
N THR A 214 4.45 7.59 -9.06
CA THR A 214 4.98 7.06 -7.80
C THR A 214 5.34 8.18 -6.83
N VAL A 215 5.47 9.40 -7.35
CA VAL A 215 5.71 10.62 -6.59
C VAL A 215 4.68 11.65 -7.03
N ASP A 216 4.10 12.36 -6.06
CA ASP A 216 3.22 13.48 -6.33
C ASP A 216 3.79 14.81 -5.80
N LEU A 217 3.49 15.88 -6.55
CA LEU A 217 3.85 17.25 -6.23
C LEU A 217 2.61 18.01 -5.74
N HIS A 218 2.71 18.54 -4.52
CA HIS A 218 1.64 19.22 -3.80
C HIS A 218 1.98 20.68 -3.55
N ALA A 219 1.02 21.58 -3.72
CA ALA A 219 1.15 22.99 -3.35
C ALA A 219 0.24 23.29 -2.17
N MET A 220 0.83 23.77 -1.07
CA MET A 220 0.11 24.26 0.09
C MET A 220 0.32 25.77 0.23
N TRP A 221 -0.67 26.48 0.76
CA TRP A 221 -0.57 27.90 1.03
C TRP A 221 -1.20 28.22 2.38
N PHE A 222 -0.41 28.81 3.28
CA PHE A 222 -0.83 29.06 4.65
C PHE A 222 -1.18 30.53 4.86
N ASP A 223 -2.40 30.81 5.30
CA ASP A 223 -2.75 32.16 5.75
C ASP A 223 -2.32 32.34 7.21
N ILE A 224 -1.26 33.12 7.44
CA ILE A 224 -0.71 33.36 8.78
C ILE A 224 -1.64 34.16 9.69
N PHE A 225 -2.60 34.92 9.14
CA PHE A 225 -3.49 35.76 9.92
C PHE A 225 -4.72 34.99 10.40
N ALA A 226 -5.29 34.15 9.53
CA ALA A 226 -6.39 33.26 9.90
C ALA A 226 -5.93 31.95 10.56
N GLY A 227 -4.67 31.54 10.35
CA GLY A 227 -4.18 30.23 10.75
C GLY A 227 -4.72 29.09 9.88
N GLU A 228 -5.16 29.41 8.67
CA GLU A 228 -5.81 28.49 7.75
C GLU A 228 -4.81 27.90 6.74
N MET A 229 -4.94 26.60 6.48
CA MET A 229 -4.13 25.91 5.48
C MET A 229 -4.96 25.63 4.23
N TYR A 230 -4.41 25.97 3.06
CA TYR A 230 -5.02 25.69 1.78
C TYR A 230 -4.17 24.69 0.98
N LEU A 231 -4.80 23.72 0.33
CA LEU A 231 -4.15 22.80 -0.61
C LEU A 231 -4.62 23.09 -2.03
N PHE A 232 -3.71 23.09 -3.00
CA PHE A 232 -4.06 23.25 -4.41
C PHE A 232 -4.69 21.97 -4.97
N SER A 233 -5.97 22.05 -5.33
CA SER A 233 -6.68 20.96 -6.01
C SER A 233 -6.45 21.07 -7.52
N LYS A 234 -5.77 20.07 -8.12
CA LYS A 234 -5.56 20.01 -9.58
C LYS A 234 -6.89 19.87 -10.34
N PRO A 235 -7.85 19.02 -9.94
CA PRO A 235 -9.15 18.93 -10.62
C PRO A 235 -9.95 20.23 -10.59
N ARG A 236 -9.94 20.93 -9.44
CA ARG A 236 -10.67 22.20 -9.25
C ARG A 236 -9.88 23.42 -9.69
N ARG A 237 -8.59 23.26 -10.00
CA ARG A 237 -7.65 24.29 -10.47
C ARG A 237 -7.50 25.47 -9.50
N LYS A 238 -7.70 25.27 -8.19
CA LYS A 238 -7.61 26.36 -7.20
C LYS A 238 -7.19 25.86 -5.83
N PHE A 239 -6.73 26.77 -4.99
CA PHE A 239 -6.50 26.51 -3.57
C PHE A 239 -7.83 26.31 -2.84
N ILE A 240 -7.92 25.21 -2.09
CA ILE A 240 -9.08 24.80 -1.28
C ILE A 240 -8.65 24.77 0.17
N LEU A 241 -9.45 25.34 1.07
CA LEU A 241 -9.23 25.27 2.51
C LEU A 241 -9.19 23.80 2.95
N VAL A 242 -8.26 23.44 3.84
CA VAL A 242 -8.18 22.12 4.46
C VAL A 242 -8.87 22.19 5.82
N ASP A 243 -10.04 21.58 5.89
CA ASP A 243 -10.91 21.50 7.07
C ASP A 243 -11.61 20.13 7.15
N GLU A 244 -12.42 19.90 8.19
CA GLU A 244 -13.12 18.64 8.41
C GLU A 244 -14.12 18.28 7.29
N GLY A 245 -14.58 19.25 6.49
CA GLY A 245 -15.53 19.03 5.40
C GLY A 245 -14.88 18.80 4.03
N THR A 246 -13.59 19.10 3.91
CA THR A 246 -12.84 19.07 2.65
C THR A 246 -11.73 18.03 2.62
N VAL A 247 -11.20 17.62 3.78
CA VAL A 247 -10.05 16.71 3.88
C VAL A 247 -10.27 15.40 3.13
N ASP A 248 -11.40 14.71 3.34
CA ASP A 248 -11.67 13.41 2.68
C ASP A 248 -11.64 13.53 1.16
N LYS A 249 -12.22 14.61 0.62
CA LYS A 249 -12.25 14.87 -0.84
C LYS A 249 -10.87 15.22 -1.37
N LEU A 250 -10.06 15.93 -0.58
CA LEU A 250 -8.69 16.26 -0.96
C LEU A 250 -7.79 15.02 -0.90
N GLU A 251 -8.02 14.12 0.05
CA GLU A 251 -7.34 12.83 0.13
C GLU A 251 -7.68 11.94 -1.07
N GLU A 252 -8.95 11.83 -1.44
CA GLU A 252 -9.38 11.11 -2.66
C GLU A 252 -8.66 11.62 -3.93
N GLU A 253 -8.42 12.94 -4.04
CA GLU A 253 -7.68 13.54 -5.16
C GLU A 253 -6.18 13.16 -5.18
N ILE A 254 -5.60 12.80 -4.02
CA ILE A 254 -4.18 12.43 -3.88
C ILE A 254 -3.98 10.91 -4.13
N VAL A 255 -5.01 10.09 -3.89
CA VAL A 255 -4.97 8.63 -4.06
C VAL A 255 -4.71 8.20 -5.52
N ASP A 256 -4.98 9.06 -6.50
CA ASP A 256 -4.72 8.81 -7.93
C ASP A 256 -3.22 8.77 -8.33
N VAL A 257 -2.30 9.14 -7.42
CA VAL A 257 -0.84 9.19 -7.68
C VAL A 257 -0.08 8.10 -6.93
N ILE A 258 -0.74 6.98 -6.63
CA ILE A 258 -0.11 5.73 -6.14
C ILE A 258 -0.60 4.53 -6.96
N SER A 259 -1.41 4.75 -8.01
CA SER A 259 -2.13 3.67 -8.69
C SER A 259 -1.50 3.25 -10.02
N GLU A 260 -0.35 2.59 -9.90
CA GLU A 260 0.09 1.38 -10.62
C GLU A 260 1.22 0.80 -9.73
N GLU A 261 1.00 0.01 -8.68
CA GLU A 261 -0.04 -1.00 -8.45
C GLU A 261 -0.48 -1.08 -6.97
N THR A 262 -1.71 -1.56 -6.83
CA THR A 262 -2.43 -2.07 -5.65
C THR A 262 -3.07 -1.07 -4.71
N GLN A 263 -4.36 -0.83 -4.96
CA GLN A 263 -5.37 -0.62 -3.92
C GLN A 263 -5.01 -1.42 -2.65
N GLY A 264 -4.67 -0.71 -1.58
CA GLY A 264 -4.96 -1.12 -0.22
C GLY A 264 -4.51 -2.51 0.24
N LYS A 265 -3.32 -2.99 -0.14
CA LYS A 265 -2.72 -4.17 0.50
C LYS A 265 -1.23 -3.97 0.76
N LYS A 266 -0.85 -3.97 2.04
CA LYS A 266 0.55 -3.95 2.48
C LYS A 266 1.21 -5.23 1.96
N LEU A 267 2.09 -5.11 0.97
CA LEU A 267 2.83 -6.24 0.42
C LEU A 267 4.07 -6.53 1.28
N TYR A 268 4.10 -7.73 1.84
CA TYR A 268 5.19 -8.30 2.59
C TYR A 268 6.15 -9.05 1.67
N LYS A 269 7.43 -8.96 1.98
CA LYS A 269 8.51 -9.66 1.28
C LYS A 269 9.29 -10.46 2.31
N VAL A 270 9.60 -11.70 1.98
CA VAL A 270 10.44 -12.58 2.82
C VAL A 270 11.90 -12.39 2.41
N THR A 271 12.79 -12.25 3.39
CA THR A 271 14.23 -12.08 3.17
C THR A 271 15.02 -13.19 3.83
N LEU A 272 15.98 -13.75 3.10
CA LEU A 272 16.97 -14.71 3.59
C LEU A 272 18.32 -14.00 3.63
N ASP A 273 18.87 -13.77 4.82
CA ASP A 273 20.13 -13.04 5.02
C ASP A 273 20.22 -11.70 4.26
N GLY A 274 19.10 -10.96 4.22
CA GLY A 274 18.98 -9.69 3.52
C GLY A 274 18.77 -9.79 2.01
N ARG A 275 18.73 -10.99 1.42
CA ARG A 275 18.34 -11.21 0.02
C ARG A 275 16.85 -11.51 -0.07
N MET A 276 16.17 -10.90 -1.04
CA MET A 276 14.74 -11.15 -1.26
C MET A 276 14.52 -12.57 -1.80
N LEU A 277 13.56 -13.27 -1.21
CA LEU A 277 13.13 -14.58 -1.68
C LEU A 277 12.49 -14.44 -3.06
N LYS A 278 12.87 -15.32 -3.98
CA LYS A 278 12.35 -15.38 -5.35
C LYS A 278 11.54 -16.64 -5.57
N THR A 279 10.52 -16.53 -6.41
CA THR A 279 9.72 -17.65 -6.91
C THR A 279 10.52 -18.50 -7.89
N GLN A 280 10.00 -19.68 -8.24
CA GLN A 280 10.62 -20.54 -9.25
C GLN A 280 10.64 -19.88 -10.64
N GLY A 281 9.68 -18.98 -10.91
CA GLY A 281 9.67 -18.12 -12.10
C GLY A 281 10.70 -16.98 -12.07
N GLY A 282 11.48 -16.82 -10.99
CA GLY A 282 12.54 -15.81 -10.86
C GLY A 282 12.07 -14.43 -10.38
N ASN A 283 10.76 -14.27 -10.13
CA ASN A 283 10.17 -13.03 -9.62
C ASN A 283 10.37 -12.92 -8.11
N VAL A 284 10.40 -11.72 -7.55
CA VAL A 284 10.43 -11.54 -6.09
C VAL A 284 9.07 -11.95 -5.51
N LEU A 285 9.07 -12.78 -4.47
CA LEU A 285 7.84 -13.19 -3.81
C LEU A 285 7.17 -11.99 -3.11
N GLN A 286 5.91 -11.73 -3.44
CA GLN A 286 5.10 -10.63 -2.92
C GLN A 286 3.84 -11.21 -2.28
N ILE A 287 3.64 -10.93 -1.00
CA ILE A 287 2.55 -11.52 -0.21
C ILE A 287 1.71 -10.41 0.41
N GLU A 288 0.40 -10.45 0.26
CA GLU A 288 -0.49 -9.41 0.81
C GLU A 288 -0.77 -9.59 2.32
N SER A 289 -0.61 -10.82 2.82
CA SER A 289 -0.95 -11.21 4.19
C SER A 289 0.30 -11.32 5.07
N GLU A 290 0.35 -10.52 6.15
CA GLU A 290 1.42 -10.55 7.15
C GLU A 290 1.60 -11.92 7.80
N PRO A 291 0.54 -12.57 8.32
CA PRO A 291 0.70 -13.87 8.96
C PRO A 291 1.17 -14.95 7.97
N LEU A 292 0.77 -14.86 6.69
CA LEU A 292 1.29 -15.77 5.66
C LEU A 292 2.79 -15.54 5.41
N ALA A 293 3.22 -14.28 5.34
CA ALA A 293 4.64 -13.95 5.16
C ALA A 293 5.51 -14.42 6.33
N LEU A 294 5.02 -14.28 7.56
CA LEU A 294 5.68 -14.81 8.76
C LEU A 294 5.73 -16.34 8.76
N ALA A 295 4.63 -17.01 8.39
CA ALA A 295 4.59 -18.47 8.30
C ALA A 295 5.56 -19.01 7.24
N ILE A 296 5.65 -18.34 6.08
CA ILE A 296 6.64 -18.69 5.05
C ILE A 296 8.05 -18.42 5.56
N ALA A 297 8.31 -17.30 6.24
CA ALA A 297 9.62 -17.03 6.82
C ALA A 297 10.04 -18.13 7.82
N GLU A 298 9.11 -18.63 8.63
CA GLU A 298 9.34 -19.75 9.55
C GLU A 298 9.56 -21.09 8.81
N GLU A 299 8.83 -21.37 7.72
CA GLU A 299 9.11 -22.53 6.87
C GLU A 299 10.56 -22.52 6.36
N TRP A 300 11.09 -21.35 6.01
CA TRP A 300 12.48 -21.20 5.59
C TRP A 300 13.47 -21.27 6.76
N ALA A 301 13.13 -20.68 7.90
CA ALA A 301 14.00 -20.67 9.09
C ALA A 301 14.13 -22.06 9.75
N SER A 302 13.10 -22.90 9.63
CA SER A 302 13.09 -24.27 10.15
C SER A 302 13.89 -25.27 9.30
N GLN A 303 14.38 -24.87 8.13
CA GLN A 303 15.26 -25.72 7.33
C GLN A 303 16.68 -25.71 7.93
N GLU A 304 17.12 -26.84 8.47
CA GLU A 304 18.44 -26.97 9.09
C GLU A 304 19.56 -27.15 8.05
N GLN A 305 20.01 -28.39 7.83
CA GLN A 305 21.20 -28.69 7.00
C GLN A 305 20.88 -28.81 5.51
N GLN A 306 19.64 -29.16 5.16
CA GLN A 306 19.20 -29.40 3.78
C GLN A 306 17.82 -28.77 3.55
N LEU A 307 17.63 -28.17 2.38
CA LEU A 307 16.34 -27.61 1.95
C LEU A 307 15.43 -28.74 1.47
N HIS A 308 14.38 -29.04 2.22
CA HIS A 308 13.37 -30.02 1.83
C HIS A 308 12.14 -29.32 1.27
N MET A 309 12.24 -28.89 0.00
CA MET A 309 11.17 -28.14 -0.70
C MET A 309 9.80 -28.84 -0.65
N GLY A 310 9.77 -30.17 -0.60
CA GLY A 310 8.53 -30.95 -0.49
C GLY A 310 7.76 -30.73 0.81
N HIS A 311 8.41 -30.27 1.88
CA HIS A 311 7.80 -29.98 3.17
C HIS A 311 7.40 -28.50 3.33
N MET A 312 7.86 -27.63 2.43
CA MET A 312 7.58 -26.18 2.45
C MET A 312 6.29 -25.87 1.69
N ARG A 313 5.17 -26.36 2.22
CA ARG A 313 3.87 -26.38 1.53
C ARG A 313 3.32 -24.96 1.31
N LEU A 314 3.46 -24.05 2.28
CA LEU A 314 3.00 -22.66 2.14
C LEU A 314 3.84 -21.91 1.09
N THR A 315 5.15 -22.13 1.09
CA THR A 315 6.07 -21.59 0.07
C THR A 315 5.68 -22.09 -1.33
N GLY A 316 5.42 -23.39 -1.47
CA GLY A 316 4.99 -23.98 -2.75
C GLY A 316 3.65 -23.43 -3.25
N LEU A 317 2.68 -23.26 -2.36
CA LEU A 317 1.39 -22.65 -2.68
C LEU A 317 1.54 -21.18 -3.08
N ALA A 318 2.34 -20.40 -2.35
CA ALA A 318 2.61 -18.99 -2.67
C ALA A 318 3.29 -18.83 -4.04
N PHE A 319 4.28 -19.69 -4.35
CA PHE A 319 4.91 -19.69 -5.68
C PHE A 319 3.92 -20.03 -6.78
N THR A 320 3.08 -21.04 -6.57
CA THR A 320 2.07 -21.46 -7.56
C THR A 320 1.03 -20.37 -7.78
N ALA A 321 0.55 -19.73 -6.71
CA ALA A 321 -0.44 -18.65 -6.78
C ALA A 321 0.13 -17.38 -7.43
N GLN A 322 1.40 -17.04 -7.18
CA GLN A 322 2.02 -15.86 -7.77
C GLN A 322 2.45 -16.06 -9.22
N ASP A 323 3.17 -17.14 -9.52
CA ASP A 323 3.70 -17.38 -10.87
C ASP A 323 2.60 -17.83 -11.85
N ASN A 324 1.53 -18.46 -11.35
CA ASN A 324 0.40 -18.97 -12.11
C ASN A 324 0.82 -19.60 -13.47
N PRO A 325 1.66 -20.66 -13.46
CA PRO A 325 2.31 -21.17 -14.66
C PRO A 325 1.34 -21.72 -15.72
N LEU A 326 0.13 -22.09 -15.29
CA LEU A 326 -0.93 -22.60 -16.16
C LEU A 326 -1.93 -21.51 -16.58
N HIS A 327 -1.68 -20.24 -16.22
CA HIS A 327 -2.53 -19.09 -16.49
C HIS A 327 -4.01 -19.34 -16.13
N LEU A 328 -4.25 -19.99 -14.99
CA LEU A 328 -5.60 -20.30 -14.52
C LEU A 328 -6.31 -19.01 -14.09
N THR A 329 -7.61 -18.94 -14.35
CA THR A 329 -8.48 -17.90 -13.82
C THR A 329 -9.27 -18.42 -12.62
N ARG A 330 -9.89 -17.51 -11.86
CA ARG A 330 -10.74 -17.88 -10.71
C ARG A 330 -11.91 -18.78 -11.11
N GLU A 331 -12.48 -18.51 -12.28
CA GLU A 331 -13.59 -19.28 -12.85
C GLU A 331 -13.12 -20.68 -13.23
N SER A 332 -11.92 -20.81 -13.83
CA SER A 332 -11.34 -22.11 -14.17
C SER A 332 -11.02 -22.95 -12.94
N ILE A 333 -10.46 -22.35 -11.89
CA ILE A 333 -10.19 -23.06 -10.62
C ILE A 333 -11.51 -23.50 -9.97
N THR A 334 -12.50 -22.61 -9.93
CA THR A 334 -13.82 -22.93 -9.37
C THR A 334 -14.49 -24.07 -10.12
N ALA A 335 -14.46 -24.07 -11.45
CA ALA A 335 -15.01 -25.16 -12.26
C ALA A 335 -14.34 -26.51 -11.93
N LYS A 336 -13.01 -26.54 -11.80
CA LYS A 336 -12.27 -27.75 -11.40
C LYS A 336 -12.64 -28.23 -10.00
N ILE A 337 -12.86 -27.32 -9.05
CA ILE A 337 -13.33 -27.69 -7.70
C ILE A 337 -14.75 -28.28 -7.76
N LEU A 338 -15.62 -27.71 -8.59
CA LEU A 338 -17.00 -28.20 -8.74
C LEU A 338 -17.07 -29.58 -9.39
N GLU A 339 -16.11 -29.96 -10.24
CA GLU A 339 -16.00 -31.34 -10.74
C GLU A 339 -15.88 -32.36 -9.58
N TYR A 340 -15.20 -31.99 -8.49
CA TYR A 340 -15.14 -32.82 -7.28
C TYR A 340 -16.42 -32.81 -6.45
N LEU A 341 -17.26 -31.78 -6.55
CA LEU A 341 -18.51 -31.71 -5.79
C LEU A 341 -19.50 -32.79 -6.22
N HIS A 342 -19.59 -33.06 -7.53
CA HIS A 342 -20.45 -34.11 -8.07
C HIS A 342 -19.96 -35.52 -7.69
N GLY A 343 -18.65 -35.67 -7.49
CA GLY A 343 -17.98 -36.90 -7.08
C GLY A 343 -17.49 -36.89 -5.63
N ASP A 344 -18.10 -36.08 -4.75
CA ASP A 344 -17.54 -35.82 -3.42
C ASP A 344 -17.53 -37.08 -2.55
N THR A 345 -16.35 -37.45 -2.05
CA THR A 345 -16.15 -38.67 -1.23
C THR A 345 -17.19 -38.82 -0.10
N VAL A 346 -17.62 -37.72 0.53
CA VAL A 346 -18.54 -37.76 1.68
C VAL A 346 -20.00 -38.03 1.27
N LEU A 347 -20.33 -37.84 -0.01
CA LEU A 347 -21.69 -38.03 -0.53
C LEU A 347 -21.95 -39.47 -1.02
N PHE A 348 -20.93 -40.27 -1.31
CA PHE A 348 -21.11 -41.64 -1.85
C PHE A 348 -21.02 -42.70 -0.76
N TRP A 349 -22.17 -43.17 -0.29
CA TRP A 349 -22.26 -44.08 0.84
C TRP A 349 -22.30 -45.54 0.40
N ASN A 350 -21.73 -46.41 1.25
CA ASN A 350 -21.71 -47.85 1.02
C ASN A 350 -22.95 -48.50 1.67
N SER A 351 -23.69 -49.27 0.89
CA SER A 351 -24.89 -49.99 1.34
C SER A 351 -24.65 -51.48 1.62
N GLU A 352 -23.46 -52.01 1.33
CA GLU A 352 -23.13 -53.43 1.41
C GLU A 352 -22.52 -53.82 2.77
N SER A 353 -21.76 -52.91 3.39
CA SER A 353 -21.08 -53.15 4.67
C SER A 353 -21.76 -52.39 5.81
N GLU A 354 -22.43 -53.13 6.70
CA GLU A 354 -23.09 -52.55 7.88
C GLU A 354 -22.10 -51.81 8.79
N LYS A 355 -20.86 -52.33 8.92
CA LYS A 355 -19.80 -51.69 9.69
C LYS A 355 -19.43 -50.32 9.10
N LEU A 356 -19.18 -50.26 7.80
CA LEU A 356 -18.81 -49.01 7.12
C LEU A 356 -19.98 -48.01 7.12
N SER A 357 -21.20 -48.48 6.87
CA SER A 357 -22.41 -47.64 6.91
C SER A 357 -22.59 -46.96 8.28
N ARG A 358 -22.36 -47.69 9.39
CA ARG A 358 -22.40 -47.09 10.74
C ARG A 358 -21.35 -45.99 10.93
N TYR A 359 -20.13 -46.20 10.43
CA TYR A 359 -19.09 -45.18 10.48
C TYR A 359 -19.41 -43.98 9.58
N GLN A 360 -19.93 -44.20 8.37
CA GLN A 360 -20.37 -43.11 7.48
C GLN A 360 -21.50 -42.30 8.13
N GLU A 361 -22.48 -42.94 8.77
CA GLU A 361 -23.52 -42.26 9.53
C GLU A 361 -22.92 -41.45 10.71
N GLN A 362 -21.96 -42.02 11.45
CA GLN A 362 -21.33 -41.34 12.59
C GLN A 362 -20.45 -40.15 12.18
N TYR A 363 -19.71 -40.28 11.08
CA TYR A 363 -18.63 -39.37 10.72
C TYR A 363 -18.90 -38.52 9.47
N TRP A 364 -19.63 -39.01 8.46
CA TRP A 364 -19.94 -38.21 7.26
C TRP A 364 -21.22 -37.42 7.41
N LYS A 365 -22.25 -37.97 8.04
CA LYS A 365 -23.51 -37.25 8.24
C LYS A 365 -23.33 -35.88 8.92
N PRO A 366 -22.55 -35.73 10.00
CA PRO A 366 -22.37 -34.41 10.61
C PRO A 366 -21.69 -33.40 9.67
N VAL A 367 -20.83 -33.86 8.75
CA VAL A 367 -20.17 -32.99 7.76
C VAL A 367 -21.18 -32.48 6.74
N ILE A 368 -22.05 -33.36 6.23
CA ILE A 368 -23.12 -33.00 5.29
C ILE A 368 -24.11 -32.04 5.95
N ASP A 369 -24.55 -32.37 7.17
CA ASP A 369 -25.52 -31.55 7.90
C ASP A 369 -24.93 -30.15 8.19
N THR A 370 -23.65 -30.07 8.59
CA THR A 370 -22.95 -28.79 8.81
C THR A 370 -22.81 -27.98 7.53
N ALA A 371 -22.48 -28.61 6.41
CA ALA A 371 -22.37 -27.93 5.12
C ALA A 371 -23.72 -27.41 4.63
N ASN A 372 -24.78 -28.21 4.77
CA ASN A 372 -26.14 -27.80 4.43
C ASN A 372 -26.62 -26.63 5.27
N GLU A 373 -26.38 -26.66 6.59
CA GLU A 373 -26.70 -25.54 7.48
C GLU A 373 -25.88 -24.28 7.12
N GLY A 374 -24.58 -24.43 6.88
CA GLY A 374 -23.68 -23.30 6.67
C GLY A 374 -23.76 -22.65 5.28
N LEU A 375 -24.01 -23.43 4.23
CA LEU A 375 -24.15 -22.93 2.85
C LEU A 375 -25.61 -22.69 2.44
N GLY A 376 -26.57 -23.25 3.18
CA GLY A 376 -27.98 -23.25 2.79
C GLY A 376 -28.28 -24.21 1.64
N THR A 377 -27.53 -25.29 1.52
CA THR A 377 -27.72 -26.35 0.51
C THR A 377 -28.61 -27.47 1.04
N SER A 378 -29.06 -28.36 0.14
CA SER A 378 -29.81 -29.58 0.47
C SER A 378 -29.14 -30.85 -0.05
N LEU A 379 -27.82 -30.95 0.15
CA LEU A 379 -27.00 -32.10 -0.25
C LEU A 379 -27.42 -33.35 0.51
N LYS A 380 -27.45 -34.49 -0.18
CA LYS A 380 -27.85 -35.77 0.40
C LYS A 380 -26.87 -36.88 0.01
N PRO A 381 -26.69 -37.88 0.88
CA PRO A 381 -26.00 -39.10 0.52
C PRO A 381 -26.63 -39.80 -0.70
N CYS A 382 -25.79 -40.34 -1.56
CA CYS A 382 -26.13 -41.22 -2.65
C CYS A 382 -25.52 -42.60 -2.38
N THR A 383 -26.27 -43.68 -2.61
CA THR A 383 -25.79 -45.05 -2.47
C THR A 383 -25.49 -45.72 -3.83
N ASN A 384 -25.72 -45.00 -4.94
CA ASN A 384 -25.54 -45.51 -6.29
C ASN A 384 -24.32 -44.87 -6.94
N LEU A 385 -23.29 -45.68 -7.20
CA LEU A 385 -22.04 -45.24 -7.81
C LEU A 385 -22.21 -44.63 -9.21
N PHE A 386 -23.28 -44.96 -9.93
CA PHE A 386 -23.52 -44.50 -11.29
C PHE A 386 -24.45 -43.28 -11.38
N GLU A 387 -24.90 -42.76 -10.23
CA GLU A 387 -25.75 -41.57 -10.20
C GLU A 387 -24.91 -40.32 -10.51
N THR A 388 -25.34 -39.55 -11.51
CA THR A 388 -24.60 -38.38 -12.01
C THR A 388 -25.19 -37.05 -11.52
N ASP A 389 -26.44 -37.07 -11.05
CA ASP A 389 -27.18 -35.91 -10.55
C ASP A 389 -27.28 -35.88 -9.02
N VAL A 390 -26.22 -36.33 -8.32
CA VAL A 390 -26.17 -36.37 -6.84
C VAL A 390 -26.35 -34.98 -6.22
N VAL A 391 -25.85 -33.95 -6.89
CA VAL A 391 -25.94 -32.56 -6.46
C VAL A 391 -26.83 -31.78 -7.42
N SER A 392 -27.87 -31.13 -6.86
CA SER A 392 -28.79 -30.34 -7.68
C SER A 392 -28.08 -29.14 -8.34
N PRO A 393 -28.49 -28.70 -9.54
CA PRO A 393 -27.92 -27.51 -10.16
C PRO A 393 -28.07 -26.24 -9.30
N SER A 394 -29.09 -26.18 -8.44
CA SER A 394 -29.27 -25.11 -7.46
C SER A 394 -28.20 -25.14 -6.36
N ASP A 395 -27.92 -26.32 -5.78
CA ASP A 395 -26.91 -26.48 -4.74
C ASP A 395 -25.50 -26.24 -5.29
N ALA A 396 -25.20 -26.74 -6.49
CA ALA A 396 -23.92 -26.51 -7.15
C ALA A 396 -23.64 -25.01 -7.34
N ARG A 397 -24.66 -24.21 -7.73
CA ARG A 397 -24.54 -22.74 -7.84
C ARG A 397 -24.32 -22.06 -6.50
N ILE A 398 -24.87 -22.58 -5.40
CA ILE A 398 -24.63 -22.05 -4.05
C ILE A 398 -23.16 -22.26 -3.66
N VAL A 399 -22.62 -23.46 -3.91
CA VAL A 399 -21.21 -23.78 -3.65
C VAL A 399 -20.29 -22.95 -4.56
N GLU A 400 -20.63 -22.82 -5.85
CA GLU A 400 -19.90 -21.97 -6.81
C GLU A 400 -19.82 -20.51 -6.32
N LYS A 401 -20.95 -19.96 -5.86
CA LYS A 401 -21.01 -18.60 -5.32
C LYS A 401 -20.13 -18.44 -4.09
N TRP A 402 -20.10 -19.45 -3.20
CA TRP A 402 -19.22 -19.44 -2.03
C TRP A 402 -17.74 -19.49 -2.44
N LEU A 403 -17.35 -20.36 -3.36
CA LEU A 403 -15.98 -20.41 -3.89
C LEU A 403 -15.59 -19.07 -4.53
N MET A 404 -16.45 -18.50 -5.37
CA MET A 404 -16.22 -17.21 -6.01
C MET A 404 -16.26 -16.00 -5.05
N SER A 405 -16.58 -16.19 -3.77
CA SER A 405 -16.38 -15.13 -2.77
C SER A 405 -14.91 -15.01 -2.33
N HIS A 406 -14.09 -16.03 -2.60
CA HIS A 406 -12.66 -16.06 -2.25
C HIS A 406 -11.80 -15.38 -3.32
N ASN A 407 -10.64 -14.86 -2.91
CA ASN A 407 -9.64 -14.33 -3.85
C ASN A 407 -8.86 -15.47 -4.53
N PHE A 408 -8.03 -15.11 -5.51
CA PHE A 408 -7.29 -16.09 -6.32
C PHE A 408 -6.37 -16.99 -5.47
N TRP A 409 -5.61 -16.42 -4.53
CA TRP A 409 -4.69 -17.18 -3.67
C TRP A 409 -5.46 -18.16 -2.77
N ALA A 410 -6.53 -17.70 -2.14
CA ALA A 410 -7.41 -18.57 -1.36
C ALA A 410 -8.02 -19.68 -2.22
N LEU A 411 -8.42 -19.40 -3.47
CA LEU A 411 -8.90 -20.44 -4.39
C LEU A 411 -7.82 -21.47 -4.77
N THR A 412 -6.56 -21.05 -4.97
CA THR A 412 -5.44 -21.97 -5.19
C THR A 412 -5.24 -22.90 -3.98
N GLY A 413 -5.33 -22.35 -2.76
CA GLY A 413 -5.29 -23.15 -1.53
C GLY A 413 -6.48 -24.11 -1.42
N MET A 414 -7.69 -23.65 -1.74
CA MET A 414 -8.90 -24.47 -1.72
C MET A 414 -8.81 -25.63 -2.72
N GLN A 415 -8.35 -25.37 -3.95
CA GLN A 415 -8.14 -26.40 -4.95
C GLN A 415 -7.16 -27.46 -4.44
N TYR A 416 -6.04 -27.04 -3.85
CA TYR A 416 -5.05 -27.94 -3.28
C TYR A 416 -5.61 -28.80 -2.13
N ALA A 417 -6.45 -28.23 -1.28
CA ALA A 417 -7.14 -28.96 -0.22
C ALA A 417 -8.09 -30.02 -0.79
N VAL A 418 -8.96 -29.63 -1.72
CA VAL A 418 -9.96 -30.51 -2.36
C VAL A 418 -9.28 -31.64 -3.12
N GLU A 419 -8.23 -31.35 -3.87
CA GLU A 419 -7.46 -32.36 -4.59
C GLU A 419 -6.76 -33.35 -3.66
N SER A 420 -6.40 -32.93 -2.44
CA SER A 420 -5.75 -33.79 -1.46
C SER A 420 -6.72 -34.79 -0.83
N VAL A 421 -7.90 -34.35 -0.39
CA VAL A 421 -8.89 -35.21 0.30
C VAL A 421 -10.06 -35.68 -0.57
N LYS A 422 -10.09 -35.29 -1.85
CA LYS A 422 -11.12 -35.69 -2.82
C LYS A 422 -12.55 -35.36 -2.36
N SER A 423 -12.70 -34.26 -1.65
CA SER A 423 -13.97 -33.75 -1.11
C SER A 423 -13.92 -32.23 -1.06
N VAL A 424 -15.03 -31.59 -1.36
CA VAL A 424 -15.29 -30.16 -1.19
C VAL A 424 -15.82 -29.87 0.22
N LEU A 425 -16.63 -30.79 0.78
CA LEU A 425 -17.27 -30.60 2.08
C LEU A 425 -16.28 -30.68 3.27
N LEU A 426 -15.25 -31.51 3.16
CA LEU A 426 -14.22 -31.62 4.21
C LEU A 426 -13.37 -30.34 4.31
N PRO A 427 -12.74 -29.81 3.23
CA PRO A 427 -12.05 -28.52 3.27
C PRO A 427 -12.95 -27.37 3.69
N TYR A 428 -14.21 -27.34 3.25
CA TYR A 428 -15.20 -26.35 3.71
C TYR A 428 -15.31 -26.36 5.25
N SER A 429 -15.45 -27.55 5.84
CA SER A 429 -15.61 -27.73 7.29
C SER A 429 -14.35 -27.32 8.06
N VAL A 430 -13.16 -27.55 7.48
CA VAL A 430 -11.88 -27.13 8.09
C VAL A 430 -11.69 -25.61 8.02
N VAL A 431 -11.90 -25.00 6.85
CA VAL A 431 -11.74 -23.55 6.64
C VAL A 431 -12.76 -22.74 7.46
N THR A 432 -13.93 -23.31 7.74
CA THR A 432 -14.96 -22.70 8.60
C THR A 432 -14.82 -23.06 10.09
N PHE A 433 -13.71 -23.68 10.48
CA PHE A 433 -13.38 -24.08 11.86
C PHE A 433 -14.41 -25.01 12.52
N LYS A 434 -15.16 -25.77 11.72
CA LYS A 434 -16.11 -26.79 12.19
C LYS A 434 -15.44 -28.15 12.42
N LEU A 435 -14.28 -28.36 11.81
CA LEU A 435 -13.52 -29.60 11.90
C LEU A 435 -12.00 -29.30 11.92
N GLN A 436 -11.22 -30.10 12.65
CA GLN A 436 -9.76 -30.04 12.58
C GLN A 436 -9.25 -30.77 11.34
N ALA A 437 -8.04 -30.44 10.87
CA ALA A 437 -7.47 -31.07 9.67
C ALA A 437 -7.26 -32.58 9.85
N GLU A 438 -6.77 -33.02 11.02
CA GLU A 438 -6.60 -34.44 11.37
C GLU A 438 -7.94 -35.20 11.30
N ASP A 439 -8.98 -34.64 11.91
CA ASP A 439 -10.33 -35.24 11.88
C ASP A 439 -10.92 -35.28 10.46
N ALA A 440 -10.62 -34.27 9.63
CA ALA A 440 -11.07 -34.22 8.25
C ALA A 440 -10.38 -35.29 7.39
N VAL A 441 -9.07 -35.50 7.58
CA VAL A 441 -8.33 -36.57 6.90
C VAL A 441 -8.79 -37.94 7.38
N HIS A 442 -9.04 -38.10 8.68
CA HIS A 442 -9.64 -39.34 9.20
C HIS A 442 -10.96 -39.66 8.50
N ARG A 443 -11.81 -38.65 8.24
CA ARG A 443 -13.07 -38.81 7.52
C ARG A 443 -12.87 -39.07 6.03
N ALA A 444 -11.87 -38.47 5.39
CA ALA A 444 -11.53 -38.74 4.00
C ALA A 444 -11.07 -40.19 3.80
N MET A 445 -10.29 -40.71 4.76
CA MET A 445 -9.72 -42.06 4.74
C MET A 445 -10.62 -43.11 5.41
N LEU A 446 -11.87 -42.77 5.73
CA LEU A 446 -12.73 -43.61 6.58
C LEU A 446 -12.91 -45.03 6.04
N GLU A 447 -13.04 -45.16 4.72
CA GLU A 447 -13.16 -46.46 4.07
C GLU A 447 -11.87 -47.28 4.22
N GLN A 448 -10.71 -46.68 3.89
CA GLN A 448 -9.40 -47.31 4.03
C GLN A 448 -9.12 -47.71 5.47
N LYS A 449 -9.50 -46.89 6.46
CA LYS A 449 -9.38 -47.23 7.89
C LYS A 449 -10.26 -48.40 8.28
N SER A 450 -11.52 -48.41 7.85
CA SER A 450 -12.43 -49.54 8.10
C SER A 450 -11.90 -50.86 7.51
N GLN A 451 -11.29 -50.79 6.32
CA GLN A 451 -10.63 -51.91 5.67
C GLN A 451 -9.37 -52.35 6.44
N ALA A 452 -8.52 -51.41 6.86
CA ALA A 452 -7.31 -51.68 7.63
C ALA A 452 -7.61 -52.30 9.02
N GLU A 453 -8.70 -51.91 9.67
CA GLU A 453 -9.17 -52.58 10.90
C GLU A 453 -9.55 -54.06 10.66
N THR A 454 -9.94 -54.41 9.44
CA THR A 454 -10.41 -55.76 9.09
C THR A 454 -9.27 -56.63 8.54
N TRP A 455 -8.38 -56.06 7.73
CA TRP A 455 -7.35 -56.79 6.99
C TRP A 455 -5.91 -56.44 7.40
N GLY A 456 -5.75 -55.55 8.38
CA GLY A 456 -4.46 -55.06 8.86
C GLY A 456 -3.99 -53.80 8.13
N SER A 457 -3.19 -52.99 8.84
CA SER A 457 -2.55 -51.80 8.27
C SER A 457 -1.19 -52.12 7.68
N VAL A 458 -0.83 -51.47 6.56
CA VAL A 458 0.52 -51.51 6.02
C VAL A 458 1.33 -50.39 6.65
N GLU A 459 2.27 -50.75 7.53
CA GLU A 459 3.21 -49.83 8.18
C GLU A 459 4.02 -49.07 7.11
N TRP A 460 4.31 -47.79 7.36
CA TRP A 460 5.02 -46.91 6.42
C TRP A 460 4.30 -46.59 5.09
N ALA A 461 3.11 -47.14 4.86
CA ALA A 461 2.22 -46.71 3.78
C ALA A 461 1.06 -45.90 4.34
N HIS A 462 0.15 -46.53 5.10
CA HIS A 462 -1.07 -45.87 5.58
C HIS A 462 -0.78 -44.72 6.56
N GLY A 463 0.21 -44.90 7.46
CA GLY A 463 0.59 -43.85 8.41
C GLY A 463 1.26 -42.65 7.73
N VAL A 464 2.12 -42.90 6.72
CA VAL A 464 2.78 -41.84 5.97
C VAL A 464 1.78 -41.07 5.11
N GLU A 465 0.83 -41.78 4.49
CA GLU A 465 -0.27 -41.18 3.73
C GLU A 465 -1.15 -40.30 4.62
N GLU A 466 -1.52 -40.76 5.82
CA GLU A 466 -2.31 -39.99 6.77
C GLU A 466 -1.60 -38.69 7.19
N GLU A 467 -0.33 -38.76 7.56
CA GLU A 467 0.47 -37.59 7.92
C GLU A 467 0.68 -36.65 6.72
N GLU A 468 0.92 -37.19 5.53
CA GLU A 468 1.06 -36.38 4.32
C GLU A 468 -0.25 -35.66 3.97
N LEU A 469 -1.39 -36.35 4.01
CA LEU A 469 -2.69 -35.71 3.77
C LEU A 469 -3.02 -34.67 4.84
N THR A 470 -2.68 -34.94 6.11
CA THR A 470 -2.90 -34.02 7.23
C THR A 470 -2.09 -32.74 7.05
N THR A 471 -0.80 -32.87 6.75
CA THR A 471 0.07 -31.70 6.50
C THR A 471 -0.37 -30.90 5.28
N ARG A 472 -0.78 -31.57 4.20
CA ARG A 472 -1.31 -30.90 2.99
C ARG A 472 -2.60 -30.14 3.28
N LEU A 473 -3.57 -30.79 3.92
CA LEU A 473 -4.86 -30.17 4.24
C LEU A 473 -4.72 -29.03 5.24
N ALA A 474 -3.89 -29.20 6.28
CA ALA A 474 -3.63 -28.16 7.27
C ALA A 474 -2.95 -26.94 6.64
N ALA A 475 -1.91 -27.14 5.83
CA ALA A 475 -1.24 -26.05 5.12
C ALA A 475 -2.18 -25.33 4.15
N ALA A 476 -3.00 -26.08 3.41
CA ALA A 476 -4.00 -25.52 2.50
C ALA A 476 -5.03 -24.67 3.25
N ALA A 477 -5.58 -25.19 4.36
CA ALA A 477 -6.56 -24.48 5.18
C ALA A 477 -5.97 -23.20 5.79
N LEU A 478 -4.73 -23.25 6.30
CA LEU A 478 -4.01 -22.06 6.78
C LEU A 478 -3.80 -21.04 5.67
N PHE A 479 -3.41 -21.49 4.47
CA PHE A 479 -3.22 -20.62 3.31
C PHE A 479 -4.52 -19.94 2.88
N VAL A 480 -5.63 -20.67 2.85
CA VAL A 480 -6.97 -20.10 2.61
C VAL A 480 -7.28 -19.07 3.69
N TYR A 481 -7.13 -19.43 4.97
CA TYR A 481 -7.45 -18.56 6.10
C TYR A 481 -6.68 -17.23 6.08
N PHE A 482 -5.36 -17.28 5.83
CA PHE A 482 -4.52 -16.08 5.78
C PHE A 482 -4.82 -15.18 4.59
N ASN A 483 -5.37 -15.71 3.50
CA ASN A 483 -5.72 -14.93 2.31
C ASN A 483 -7.20 -14.48 2.29
N SER A 484 -8.09 -15.17 2.99
CA SER A 484 -9.53 -14.85 3.01
C SER A 484 -9.90 -13.74 4.01
N ASN A 485 -9.11 -13.57 5.09
CA ASN A 485 -9.38 -12.56 6.11
C ASN A 485 -8.58 -11.27 5.87
N ALA A 486 -9.22 -10.21 5.41
CA ALA A 486 -8.65 -8.85 5.38
C ALA A 486 -8.40 -8.26 6.79
N VAL A 487 -8.54 -9.05 7.86
CA VAL A 487 -8.52 -8.61 9.27
C VAL A 487 -7.67 -9.56 10.11
N THR A 488 -6.35 -9.39 10.05
CA THR A 488 -5.44 -9.79 11.13
C THR A 488 -4.68 -8.56 11.64
N LYS A 489 -5.42 -7.48 11.93
CA LYS A 489 -4.90 -6.26 12.57
C LYS A 489 -5.32 -6.09 14.03
N LYS A 490 -6.06 -7.05 14.60
CA LYS A 490 -6.36 -7.09 16.03
C LYS A 490 -6.30 -8.56 16.47
N THR A 491 -5.61 -8.80 17.58
CA THR A 491 -5.41 -10.11 18.23
C THR A 491 -4.51 -11.12 17.50
N LEU A 492 -3.20 -10.91 17.65
CA LEU A 492 -2.31 -11.85 18.34
C LEU A 492 -1.50 -11.07 19.38
#